data_AF-A0A0D6PE77-F1
#
_entry.id   AF-A0A0D6PE77-F1
#
_cell.length_a   1.000
_cell.length_b   1.000
_cell.length_c   1.000
_cell.angle_alpha   90.00
_cell.angle_beta   90.00
_cell.angle_gamma   90.00
#
_symmetry.space_group_name_H-M   'P 1'
#
loop_
_entity.id
_entity.type
_entity.pdbx_description
1 polymer ?
#
loop_
_entity_poly.entity_id
_entity_poly.type
_entity_poly.pdbx_seq_one_letter_code
_entity_poly.pdbx_strand_id
1 'polypeptide(L)'
;MLESLDFISGGAADILSYARQDPDGYDRLYKVRDTNVRLMVDHAVPIGVMADMLFDSASAVVSDLALADISAHLERWYRLGLVSHAENGRLNAAGLASRMPPDWDRVDPFARYQVAGITAFK
;
A
#
# COMPACT_ATOMS: atom_id res chain seq x y z
N MET A 1 -4.52 -3.65 -14.89
CA MET A 1 -3.65 -2.86 -13.98
C MET A 1 -4.25 -2.75 -12.57
N LEU A 2 -5.57 -2.58 -12.39
CA LEU A 2 -6.19 -2.67 -11.06
C LEU A 2 -6.40 -4.11 -10.57
N GLU A 3 -6.57 -5.08 -11.47
CA GLU A 3 -6.76 -6.50 -11.13
C GLU A 3 -5.52 -7.18 -10.54
N SER A 4 -4.34 -6.56 -10.66
CA SER A 4 -3.08 -7.05 -10.10
C SER A 4 -2.81 -6.52 -8.69
N LEU A 5 -3.74 -5.75 -8.11
CA LEU A 5 -3.60 -5.24 -6.75
C LEU A 5 -4.04 -6.30 -5.74
N ASP A 6 -3.27 -6.44 -4.66
CA ASP A 6 -3.54 -7.39 -3.58
C ASP A 6 -4.74 -6.96 -2.73
N PHE A 7 -5.03 -5.65 -2.63
CA PHE A 7 -6.19 -5.13 -1.91
C PHE A 7 -6.73 -3.80 -2.47
N ILE A 8 -8.02 -3.55 -2.23
CA ILE A 8 -8.69 -2.26 -2.47
C ILE A 8 -9.29 -1.81 -1.14
N SER A 9 -8.92 -0.62 -0.66
CA SER A 9 -9.51 -0.07 0.58
C SER A 9 -10.98 0.32 0.41
N GLY A 10 -11.68 0.53 1.53
CA GLY A 10 -13.07 1.00 1.50
C GLY A 10 -13.26 2.31 0.75
N GLY A 11 -12.44 3.32 1.05
CA GLY A 11 -12.52 4.61 0.36
C GLY A 11 -12.19 4.50 -1.13
N ALA A 12 -11.24 3.64 -1.50
CA ALA A 12 -10.99 3.36 -2.92
C ALA A 12 -12.16 2.64 -3.60
N ALA A 13 -12.79 1.67 -2.93
CA ALA A 13 -13.94 0.95 -3.45
C ALA A 13 -15.14 1.88 -3.69
N ASP A 14 -15.39 2.81 -2.78
CA ASP A 14 -16.45 3.83 -2.91
C ASP A 14 -16.21 4.74 -4.12
N ILE A 15 -14.97 5.21 -4.32
CA ILE A 15 -14.60 6.03 -5.47
C ILE A 15 -14.76 5.23 -6.78
N LEU A 16 -14.32 3.98 -6.81
CA LEU A 16 -14.48 3.12 -7.99
C LEU A 16 -15.97 2.83 -8.28
N SER A 17 -16.79 2.68 -7.24
CA SER A 17 -18.25 2.53 -7.37
C SER A 17 -18.87 3.79 -7.97
N TYR A 18 -18.51 4.97 -7.45
CA TYR A 18 -18.94 6.26 -7.99
C TYR A 18 -18.55 6.41 -9.46
N ALA A 19 -17.30 6.09 -9.83
CA ALA A 19 -16.82 6.17 -11.21
C ALA A 19 -17.59 5.25 -12.18
N ARG A 20 -18.11 4.11 -11.70
CA ARG A 20 -18.96 3.22 -12.51
C ARG A 20 -20.38 3.75 -12.66
N GLN A 21 -20.91 4.42 -11.65
CA GLN A 21 -22.28 4.94 -11.63
C GLN A 21 -22.41 6.26 -12.41
N ASP A 22 -21.40 7.14 -12.30
CA ASP A 22 -21.34 8.45 -12.96
C ASP A 22 -19.96 8.70 -13.56
N PRO A 23 -19.64 8.08 -14.72
CA PRO A 23 -18.34 8.23 -15.36
C PRO A 23 -17.99 9.67 -15.74
N ASP A 24 -18.98 10.44 -16.21
CA ASP A 24 -18.77 11.84 -16.61
C ASP A 24 -18.51 12.74 -15.41
N GLY A 25 -19.21 12.53 -14.29
CA GLY A 25 -18.95 13.23 -13.05
C GLY A 25 -17.58 12.91 -12.47
N TYR A 26 -17.20 11.63 -12.46
CA TYR A 26 -15.86 11.21 -12.06
C TYR A 26 -14.79 11.86 -12.96
N ASP A 27 -14.95 11.84 -14.28
CA ASP A 27 -13.97 12.44 -15.21
C ASP A 27 -13.80 13.95 -14.98
N ARG A 28 -14.89 14.68 -14.71
CA ARG A 28 -14.81 16.11 -14.35
C ARG A 28 -13.98 16.32 -13.08
N LEU A 29 -14.27 15.58 -12.01
CA LEU A 29 -13.57 15.69 -10.72
C LEU A 29 -12.11 15.24 -10.82
N TYR A 30 -11.84 14.18 -11.59
CA TYR A 30 -10.50 13.67 -11.86
C TYR A 30 -9.65 14.70 -12.60
N LYS A 31 -10.18 15.35 -13.64
CA LYS A 31 -9.46 16.38 -14.42
C LYS A 31 -9.03 17.59 -13.59
N VAL A 32 -9.85 18.02 -12.65
CA VAL A 32 -9.51 19.12 -11.73
C VAL A 32 -8.68 18.66 -10.53
N ARG A 33 -8.30 17.37 -10.47
CA ARG A 33 -7.51 16.76 -9.39
C ARG A 33 -8.18 16.88 -8.02
N ASP A 34 -9.50 16.75 -7.97
CA ASP A 34 -10.25 16.77 -6.72
C ASP A 34 -9.78 15.63 -5.80
N THR A 35 -9.44 15.95 -4.55
CA THR A 35 -8.92 14.98 -3.58
C THR A 35 -9.95 13.94 -3.17
N ASN A 36 -11.25 14.22 -3.31
CA ASN A 36 -12.32 13.31 -2.91
C ASN A 36 -12.48 12.10 -3.84
N VAL A 37 -12.01 12.20 -5.09
CA VAL A 37 -12.03 11.08 -6.06
C VAL A 37 -10.63 10.58 -6.39
N ARG A 38 -9.61 11.05 -5.67
CA ARG A 38 -8.22 10.72 -5.97
C ARG A 38 -7.85 9.38 -5.34
N LEU A 39 -7.41 8.47 -6.21
CA LEU A 39 -6.88 7.16 -5.86
C LEU A 39 -5.35 7.18 -5.84
N MET A 40 -4.75 6.34 -5.00
CA MET A 40 -3.31 6.21 -4.83
C MET A 40 -2.95 4.73 -4.76
N VAL A 41 -1.93 4.32 -5.51
CA VAL A 41 -1.32 3.00 -5.36
C VAL A 41 -0.29 3.08 -4.24
N ASP A 42 -0.33 2.10 -3.36
CA ASP A 42 0.48 2.07 -2.15
C ASP A 42 1.05 0.66 -1.91
N HIS A 43 2.24 0.59 -1.30
CA HIS A 43 2.89 -0.69 -0.96
C HIS A 43 2.56 -1.06 0.49
N ALA A 44 1.83 -2.13 0.77
CA ALA A 44 1.41 -2.47 2.14
C ALA A 44 2.54 -2.43 3.15
N VAL A 45 3.70 -2.99 2.79
CA VAL A 45 4.97 -2.72 3.46
C VAL A 45 5.74 -1.66 2.66
N PRO A 46 6.12 -0.51 3.25
CA PRO A 46 6.87 0.54 2.55
C PRO A 46 8.17 0.01 1.92
N ILE A 47 8.51 0.46 0.71
CA ILE A 47 9.73 0.03 0.00
C ILE A 47 10.99 0.20 0.86
N GLY A 48 11.12 1.32 1.58
CA GLY A 48 12.26 1.54 2.48
C GLY A 48 12.37 0.46 3.56
N VAL A 49 11.24 0.08 4.17
CA VAL A 49 11.19 -1.00 5.16
C VAL A 49 11.55 -2.34 4.53
N MET A 50 11.06 -2.63 3.31
CA MET A 50 11.42 -3.86 2.59
C MET A 50 12.92 -3.90 2.27
N ALA A 51 13.51 -2.78 1.84
CA ALA A 51 14.93 -2.68 1.56
C ALA A 51 15.75 -2.89 2.83
N ASP A 52 15.39 -2.21 3.92
CA ASP A 52 16.03 -2.37 5.22
C ASP A 52 15.96 -3.84 5.65
N MET A 53 14.80 -4.49 5.58
CA MET A 53 14.66 -5.91 5.91
C MET A 53 15.52 -6.84 5.04
N LEU A 54 15.76 -6.50 3.77
CA LEU A 54 16.60 -7.28 2.87
C LEU A 54 18.08 -7.17 3.25
N PHE A 55 18.50 -5.98 3.72
CA PHE A 55 19.90 -5.67 4.02
C PHE A 55 20.28 -5.74 5.51
N ASP A 56 19.31 -5.80 6.43
CA ASP A 56 19.46 -5.86 7.91
C ASP A 56 19.78 -7.28 8.43
N SER A 57 20.15 -8.20 7.54
CA SER A 57 20.50 -9.57 7.89
C SER A 57 21.85 -9.63 8.62
N ALA A 58 21.80 -9.51 9.95
CA ALA A 58 22.93 -9.52 10.88
C ALA A 58 23.80 -10.81 10.91
N SER A 59 23.76 -11.69 9.91
CA SER A 59 24.67 -12.84 9.83
C SER A 59 24.71 -13.48 8.45
N ALA A 60 25.26 -12.77 7.45
CA ALA A 60 26.03 -13.41 6.39
C ALA A 60 26.92 -12.34 5.79
N VAL A 61 28.12 -12.73 5.41
CA VAL A 61 28.93 -11.99 4.44
C VAL A 61 27.99 -11.43 3.36
N VAL A 62 28.15 -10.17 2.95
CA VAL A 62 27.58 -9.69 1.69
C VAL A 62 28.30 -10.42 0.55
N SER A 63 28.14 -11.74 0.49
CA SER A 63 28.57 -12.62 -0.57
C SER A 63 27.28 -13.02 -1.27
N ASP A 64 27.05 -12.37 -2.40
CA ASP A 64 26.05 -12.66 -3.42
C ASP A 64 24.65 -13.00 -2.88
N LEU A 65 23.83 -11.98 -2.62
CA LEU A 65 22.38 -12.15 -2.49
C LEU A 65 21.88 -12.86 -3.76
N ALA A 66 21.40 -14.09 -3.61
CA ALA A 66 20.94 -14.83 -4.77
C ALA A 66 19.63 -14.22 -5.27
N LEU A 67 19.39 -14.30 -6.58
CA LEU A 67 18.12 -13.88 -7.17
C LEU A 67 16.92 -14.59 -6.49
N ALA A 68 17.10 -15.84 -6.06
CA ALA A 68 16.07 -16.59 -5.33
C ALA A 68 15.69 -15.93 -3.98
N ASP A 69 16.66 -15.38 -3.24
CA ASP A 69 16.40 -14.71 -1.97
C ASP A 69 15.67 -13.39 -2.18
N ILE A 70 16.07 -12.63 -3.21
CA ILE A 70 15.38 -11.39 -3.62
C ILE A 70 13.94 -11.70 -4.03
N SER A 71 13.74 -12.73 -4.85
CA SER A 71 12.40 -13.15 -5.30
C SER A 71 11.53 -13.56 -4.12
N ALA A 72 12.02 -14.42 -3.22
CA ALA A 72 11.26 -14.85 -2.05
C ALA A 72 10.90 -13.67 -1.13
N HIS A 73 11.80 -12.70 -0.99
CA HIS A 73 11.56 -11.47 -0.22
C HIS A 73 10.46 -10.62 -0.86
N LEU A 74 10.55 -10.36 -2.16
CA LEU A 74 9.54 -9.58 -2.88
C LEU A 74 8.20 -10.31 -2.92
N GLU A 75 8.16 -11.61 -3.17
CA GLU A 75 6.93 -12.41 -3.12
C GLU A 75 6.21 -12.31 -1.78
N ARG A 76 6.97 -12.22 -0.68
CA ARG A 76 6.38 -12.07 0.65
C ARG A 76 5.85 -10.66 0.88
N TRP A 77 6.66 -9.64 0.60
CA TRP A 77 6.43 -8.28 1.10
C TRP A 77 5.89 -7.29 0.08
N TYR A 78 6.11 -7.52 -1.21
CA TYR A 78 5.67 -6.64 -2.28
C TYR A 78 4.17 -6.80 -2.53
N ARG A 79 3.38 -6.21 -1.64
CA ARG A 79 1.92 -6.17 -1.72
C ARG A 79 1.47 -4.78 -2.12
N LEU A 80 0.77 -4.67 -3.23
CA LEU A 80 0.25 -3.39 -3.71
C LEU A 80 -1.24 -3.29 -3.42
N GLY A 81 -1.70 -2.09 -3.08
CA GLY A 81 -3.13 -1.84 -3.09
C GLY A 81 -3.53 -0.43 -3.39
N LEU A 82 -4.84 -0.25 -3.46
CA LEU A 82 -5.47 1.01 -3.82
C LEU A 82 -6.08 1.67 -2.59
N VAL A 83 -5.66 2.90 -2.32
CA VAL A 83 -6.20 3.74 -1.25
C VAL A 83 -6.73 5.06 -1.78
N SER A 84 -7.73 5.63 -1.11
CA SER A 84 -8.14 7.02 -1.36
C SER A 84 -7.11 8.00 -0.83
N HIS A 85 -7.12 9.23 -1.34
CA HIS A 85 -6.29 10.31 -0.81
C HIS A 85 -6.57 10.58 0.69
N ALA A 86 -7.83 10.46 1.12
CA ALA A 86 -8.20 10.63 2.53
C ALA A 86 -7.58 9.54 3.43
N GLU A 87 -7.60 8.28 2.98
CA GLU A 87 -6.94 7.15 3.65
C GLU A 87 -5.41 7.32 3.70
N ASN A 88 -4.81 7.72 2.59
CA ASN A 88 -3.40 8.09 2.58
C ASN A 88 -3.10 9.22 3.58
N GLY A 89 -4.00 10.21 3.70
CA GLY A 89 -3.93 11.25 4.73
C GLY A 89 -3.90 10.68 6.16
N ARG A 90 -4.69 9.64 6.45
CA ARG A 90 -4.69 8.94 7.75
C ARG A 90 -3.36 8.23 8.03
N LEU A 91 -2.78 7.57 7.03
CA LEU A 91 -1.44 6.97 7.15
C LEU A 91 -0.38 8.04 7.47
N ASN A 92 -0.42 9.18 6.78
CA ASN A 92 0.49 10.29 7.06
C ASN A 92 0.33 10.84 8.48
N ALA A 93 -0.91 11.07 8.91
CA ALA A 93 -1.21 11.58 10.24
C ALA A 93 -0.76 10.61 11.35
N ALA A 94 -0.81 9.30 11.11
CA ALA A 94 -0.33 8.27 12.03
C ALA A 94 1.20 8.07 11.97
N GLY A 95 1.93 8.76 11.08
CA GLY A 95 3.37 8.54 10.87
C GLY A 95 3.71 7.23 10.17
N LEU A 96 2.73 6.60 9.53
CA LEU A 96 2.82 5.27 8.89
C LEU A 96 2.97 5.34 7.36
N ALA A 97 3.11 6.54 6.79
CA ALA A 97 3.27 6.72 5.34
C ALA A 97 4.48 5.97 4.77
N SER A 98 5.57 5.91 5.53
CA SER A 98 6.83 5.27 5.15
C SER A 98 7.36 4.27 6.19
N ARG A 99 6.53 3.91 7.18
CA ARG A 99 6.92 3.05 8.30
C ARG A 99 5.85 2.00 8.58
N MET A 100 6.28 0.91 9.20
CA MET A 100 5.37 -0.05 9.83
C MET A 100 5.13 0.34 11.29
N PRO A 101 4.03 -0.12 11.92
CA PRO A 101 3.80 0.06 13.35
C PRO A 101 5.00 -0.43 14.17
N PRO A 102 5.31 0.22 15.31
CA PRO A 102 6.47 -0.14 16.12
C PRO A 102 6.41 -1.55 16.72
N ASP A 103 5.20 -2.09 16.88
CA ASP A 103 4.88 -3.42 17.38
C ASP A 103 4.63 -4.44 16.26
N TRP A 104 4.95 -4.09 15.00
CA TRP A 104 4.76 -4.99 13.88
C TRP A 104 5.67 -6.23 13.96
N ASP A 105 5.05 -7.40 14.02
CA ASP A 105 5.67 -8.70 14.22
C ASP A 105 6.26 -9.35 12.96
N ARG A 106 6.20 -8.65 11.82
CA ARG A 106 6.58 -9.19 10.50
C ARG A 106 5.76 -10.44 10.10
N VAL A 107 4.47 -10.46 10.45
CA VAL A 107 3.53 -11.47 9.97
C VAL A 107 2.54 -10.87 8.97
N ASP A 108 1.81 -9.83 9.36
CA ASP A 108 0.78 -9.23 8.52
C ASP A 108 1.32 -8.02 7.73
N PRO A 109 1.48 -8.10 6.39
CA PRO A 109 1.92 -6.96 5.58
C PRO A 109 0.95 -5.77 5.59
N PHE A 110 -0.31 -5.97 6.01
CA PHE A 110 -1.36 -4.95 6.05
C PHE A 110 -1.50 -4.27 7.42
N ALA A 111 -0.65 -4.59 8.40
CA ALA A 111 -0.76 -4.10 9.78
C ALA A 111 -0.90 -2.57 9.89
N ARG A 112 -0.18 -1.81 9.05
CA ARG A 112 -0.26 -0.33 9.09
C ARG A 112 -1.64 0.22 8.70
N TYR A 113 -2.37 -0.49 7.85
CA TYR A 113 -3.73 -0.11 7.47
C TYR A 113 -4.70 -0.32 8.63
N GLN A 114 -4.55 -1.43 9.37
CA GLN A 114 -5.36 -1.69 10.56
C GLN A 114 -5.17 -0.60 11.62
N VAL A 115 -3.93 -0.20 11.89
CA VAL A 115 -3.63 0.91 12.82
C VAL A 115 -4.21 2.24 12.35
N ALA A 116 -4.20 2.50 11.04
CA ALA A 116 -4.81 3.71 10.47
C ALA A 116 -6.34 3.64 10.29
N GLY A 117 -6.98 2.54 10.74
CA GLY A 117 -8.42 2.30 10.60
C GLY A 117 -8.88 2.16 9.15
N ILE A 118 -7.99 1.69 8.26
CA ILE A 118 -8.27 1.48 6.84
C ILE A 118 -8.66 0.02 6.66
N THR A 119 -9.91 -0.20 6.24
CA THR A 119 -10.44 -1.53 5.97
C THR A 119 -10.13 -1.95 4.54
N ALA A 120 -9.74 -3.21 4.37
CA ALA A 120 -9.45 -3.80 3.06
C ALA A 120 -10.64 -4.59 2.54
N PHE A 121 -10.83 -4.54 1.22
CA PHE A 121 -11.79 -5.30 0.45
C PHE A 121 -11.06 -5.97 -0.73
N LYS A 122 -11.57 -7.10 -1.18
CA LYS A 122 -11.18 -7.73 -2.43
C LYS A 122 -12.42 -8.07 -3.24
#